data_AF-A0A959F2D0-F1
#
_entry.id   AF-A0A959F2D0-F1
#
_cell.length_a   1.000
_cell.length_b   1.000
_cell.length_c   1.000
_cell.angle_alpha   90.00
_cell.angle_beta   90.00
_cell.angle_gamma   90.00
#
_symmetry.space_group_name_H-M   'P 1'
#
loop_
_entity.id
_entity.type
_entity.pdbx_description
1 polymer ?
#
loop_
_entity_poly.entity_id
_entity_poly.type
_entity_poly.pdbx_seq_one_letter_code
_entity_poly.pdbx_strand_id
1 'polypeptide(L)'
;MRQRFLAESGAFTDTQLLDLFLTYAIPRQDVAPIASRLLETFGSLEKLFAAPHEGLMKLDGIGEAAAILLGYSGCAGPGRV
;
A
#
# COMPACT_ATOMS: atom_id res chain seq x y z
N MET A 1 1.70 -7.66 12.79
CA MET A 1 1.27 -6.31 12.37
C MET A 1 -0.19 -6.00 12.70
N ARG A 2 -1.18 -6.78 12.23
CA ARG A 2 -2.62 -6.50 12.48
C ARG A 2 -3.00 -6.26 13.96
N GLN A 3 -2.43 -7.03 14.89
CA GLN A 3 -2.72 -6.91 16.32
C GLN A 3 -2.08 -5.66 16.96
N ARG A 4 -0.96 -5.16 16.42
CA ARG A 4 -0.36 -3.88 16.85
C ARG A 4 -1.18 -2.70 16.36
N PHE A 5 -1.77 -2.80 15.16
CA PHE A 5 -2.63 -1.77 14.57
C PHE A 5 -3.89 -1.47 15.40
N LEU A 6 -4.42 -2.48 16.11
CA LEU A 6 -5.57 -2.30 17.01
C LEU A 6 -5.17 -1.82 18.42
N ALA A 7 -3.90 -1.92 18.78
CA ALA A 7 -3.39 -1.60 20.11
C ALA A 7 -2.71 -0.22 20.17
N GLU A 8 -2.16 0.27 19.07
CA GLU A 8 -1.52 1.58 18.97
C GLU A 8 -2.49 2.61 18.37
N SER A 9 -2.92 3.59 19.17
CA SER A 9 -3.75 4.73 18.76
C SER A 9 -2.90 5.95 18.34
N GLY A 10 -1.81 5.71 17.62
CA GLY A 10 -0.84 6.74 17.20
C GLY A 10 -0.88 7.03 15.70
N ALA A 11 -0.27 8.15 15.28
CA ALA A 11 -0.06 8.45 13.87
C ALA A 11 0.89 7.41 13.26
N PHE A 12 0.39 6.63 12.32
CA PHE A 12 1.19 5.65 11.57
C PHE A 12 2.03 6.35 10.52
N THR A 13 3.22 5.81 10.26
CA THR A 13 4.00 6.24 9.10
C THR A 13 3.38 5.71 7.82
N ASP A 14 3.64 6.39 6.70
CA ASP A 14 3.25 5.94 5.36
C ASP A 14 3.62 4.47 5.10
N THR A 15 4.80 4.07 5.55
CA THR A 15 5.29 2.69 5.44
C THR A 15 4.45 1.71 6.24
N GLN A 16 4.07 2.04 7.47
CA GLN A 16 3.24 1.16 8.32
C GLN A 16 1.82 1.02 7.79
N LEU A 17 1.25 2.10 7.24
CA LEU A 17 -0.04 2.05 6.55
C LEU A 17 0.04 1.13 5.34
N LEU A 18 1.06 1.32 4.49
CA LEU A 18 1.24 0.50 3.31
C LEU A 18 1.46 -0.98 3.63
N ASP A 19 2.24 -1.26 4.68
CA ASP A 19 2.48 -2.60 5.18
C ASP A 19 1.16 -3.29 5.61
N LEU A 20 0.26 -2.54 6.24
CA LEU A 20 -1.09 -3.03 6.55
C LEU A 20 -1.89 -3.34 5.28
N PHE A 21 -1.94 -2.42 4.31
CA PHE A 21 -2.66 -2.65 3.05
C PHE A 21 -2.14 -3.90 2.33
N LEU A 22 -0.82 -4.03 2.21
CA LEU A 22 -0.19 -5.19 1.58
C LEU A 22 -0.42 -6.48 2.38
N THR A 23 -0.47 -6.42 3.71
CA THR A 23 -0.82 -7.59 4.54
C THR A 23 -2.21 -8.12 4.20
N TYR A 24 -3.16 -7.24 3.84
CA TYR A 24 -4.49 -7.66 3.40
C TYR A 24 -4.50 -8.22 1.98
N ALA A 25 -3.67 -7.68 1.08
CA ALA A 25 -3.61 -8.12 -0.31
C ALA A 25 -2.74 -9.36 -0.55
N ILE A 26 -1.70 -9.57 0.25
CA ILE A 26 -0.67 -10.62 0.07
C ILE A 26 -0.55 -11.43 1.37
N PRO A 27 -1.47 -12.39 1.61
CA PRO A 27 -1.45 -13.18 2.83
C PRO A 27 -0.23 -14.12 2.88
N ARG A 28 0.36 -14.26 4.07
CA ARG A 28 1.47 -15.19 4.40
C ARG A 28 2.84 -14.83 3.78
N GLN A 29 3.02 -13.59 3.34
CA GLN A 29 4.31 -13.07 2.86
C GLN A 29 4.80 -11.92 3.75
N ASP A 30 6.12 -11.74 3.82
CA ASP A 30 6.70 -10.54 4.44
C ASP A 30 6.55 -9.35 3.49
N VAL A 31 5.68 -8.43 3.86
CA VAL A 31 5.29 -7.26 3.06
C VAL A 31 6.03 -5.98 3.46
N ALA A 32 6.76 -5.99 4.58
CA ALA A 32 7.55 -4.87 5.03
C ALA A 32 8.62 -4.41 4.02
N PRO A 33 9.43 -5.32 3.40
CA PRO A 33 10.40 -4.90 2.39
C PRO A 33 9.72 -4.40 1.10
N ILE A 34 8.51 -4.90 0.80
CA ILE A 34 7.73 -4.47 -0.37
C ILE A 34 7.20 -3.06 -0.14
N ALA A 35 6.60 -2.79 1.02
CA ALA A 35 6.12 -1.47 1.41
C ALA A 35 7.24 -0.41 1.37
N SER A 36 8.42 -0.74 1.90
CA SER A 36 9.58 0.15 1.84
C SER A 36 9.97 0.47 0.40
N ARG A 37 10.14 -0.55 -0.46
CA ARG A 37 10.51 -0.35 -1.88
C ARG A 37 9.48 0.48 -2.64
N LEU A 38 8.19 0.25 -2.38
CA LEU A 38 7.13 1.03 -3.01
C LEU A 38 7.26 2.52 -2.65
N LEU A 39 7.45 2.83 -1.38
CA LEU A 39 7.63 4.23 -0.97
C LEU A 39 8.93 4.84 -1.46
N GLU A 40 10.02 4.07 -1.56
CA GLU A 40 11.25 4.54 -2.19
C GLU A 40 11.05 4.83 -3.69
N THR A 41 10.23 4.03 -4.37
CA THR A 41 9.97 4.16 -5.82
C THR A 41 9.03 5.32 -6.13
N PHE A 42 7.93 5.45 -5.39
CA PHE A 42 6.90 6.46 -5.66
C PHE A 42 7.08 7.74 -4.84
N GLY A 43 7.84 7.70 -3.74
CA GLY A 43 8.18 8.82 -2.88
C GLY A 43 7.11 9.19 -1.84
N SER A 44 5.82 8.90 -2.09
CA SER A 44 4.75 9.09 -1.11
C SER A 44 3.57 8.15 -1.37
N LEU A 45 2.74 7.93 -0.34
CA LEU A 45 1.49 7.19 -0.48
C LEU A 45 0.57 7.79 -1.55
N GLU A 46 0.45 9.12 -1.61
CA GLU A 46 -0.39 9.80 -2.60
C GLU A 46 0.04 9.47 -4.03
N LYS A 47 1.35 9.49 -4.31
CA LYS A 47 1.90 9.15 -5.63
C LYS A 47 1.74 7.67 -5.96
N LEU A 48 1.90 6.81 -4.96
CA LEU A 48 1.66 5.38 -5.09
C LEU A 48 0.19 5.08 -5.46
N PHE A 49 -0.75 5.72 -4.77
CA PHE A 49 -2.18 5.55 -5.03
C PHE A 49 -2.64 6.18 -6.34
N ALA A 50 -1.95 7.23 -6.82
CA ALA A 50 -2.18 7.82 -8.12
C ALA A 50 -1.52 7.05 -9.28
N ALA A 51 -0.71 6.02 -8.99
CA ALA A 51 0.00 5.27 -10.01
C ALA A 51 -0.97 4.42 -10.86
N PRO A 52 -0.72 4.29 -12.19
CA PRO A 52 -1.53 3.42 -13.03
C PRO A 52 -1.36 1.95 -12.64
N HIS A 53 -2.43 1.16 -12.76
CA HIS A 53 -2.45 -0.26 -12.41
C HIS A 53 -1.34 -1.07 -13.08
N GLU A 54 -1.07 -0.83 -14.36
CA GLU A 54 0.03 -1.47 -15.10
C GLU A 54 1.41 -1.13 -14.53
N GLY A 55 1.58 0.05 -13.93
CA GLY A 55 2.81 0.46 -13.26
C GLY A 55 3.01 -0.29 -11.95
N LEU A 56 1.92 -0.53 -11.21
CA LEU A 56 1.93 -1.29 -9.96
C LEU A 56 2.26 -2.77 -10.20
N MET A 57 1.67 -3.37 -11.24
CA MET A 57 1.92 -4.80 -11.58
C MET A 57 3.34 -5.09 -12.08
N LYS A 58 4.11 -4.07 -12.47
CA LYS A 58 5.53 -4.24 -12.88
C LYS A 58 6.48 -4.38 -11.70
N LEU A 59 5.99 -4.24 -10.47
CA LEU A 59 6.81 -4.23 -9.28
C LEU A 59 6.88 -5.63 -8.68
N ASP A 60 8.08 -6.08 -8.39
CA ASP A 60 8.32 -7.38 -7.76
C ASP A 60 7.59 -7.49 -6.43
N GLY A 61 6.77 -8.54 -6.30
CA GLY A 61 5.95 -8.79 -5.12
C GLY A 61 4.58 -8.14 -5.14
N ILE A 62 4.23 -7.35 -6.16
CA ILE A 62 2.87 -6.82 -6.35
C ILE A 62 2.08 -7.74 -7.28
N GLY A 63 1.27 -8.59 -6.67
CA GLY A 63 0.26 -9.37 -7.39
C GLY A 63 -0.96 -8.53 -7.76
N GLU A 64 -1.82 -9.11 -8.59
CA GLU A 64 -3.07 -8.49 -9.06
C GLU A 64 -3.94 -7.95 -7.90
N ALA A 65 -4.08 -8.73 -6.82
CA ALA A 65 -4.83 -8.32 -5.63
C ALA A 65 -4.27 -7.06 -4.96
N ALA A 66 -2.95 -6.91 -4.89
CA ALA A 66 -2.31 -5.72 -4.33
C ALA A 66 -2.46 -4.52 -5.26
N ALA A 67 -2.28 -4.71 -6.57
CA ALA A 67 -2.47 -3.66 -7.56
C ALA A 67 -3.93 -3.15 -7.62
N ILE A 68 -4.92 -4.04 -7.47
CA ILE A 68 -6.34 -3.67 -7.36
C ILE A 68 -6.60 -2.88 -6.08
N LEU A 69 -6.12 -3.37 -4.93
CA LEU A 69 -6.33 -2.70 -3.64
C LEU A 69 -5.76 -1.28 -3.65
N LEU A 70 -4.51 -1.12 -4.11
CA LEU A 70 -3.82 0.16 -4.17
C LEU A 70 -4.46 1.13 -5.19
N GLY A 71 -4.87 0.61 -6.35
CA GLY A 71 -5.56 1.41 -7.37
C GLY A 71 -6.95 1.88 -6.92
N TYR A 72 -7.69 1.03 -6.20
CA TYR A 72 -9.00 1.40 -5.64
C TYR A 72 -8.87 2.43 -4.51
N SER A 73 -7.88 2.29 -3.63
CA SER A 73 -7.64 3.26 -2.55
C SER A 73 -7.28 4.65 -3.06
N GLY A 74 -6.68 4.78 -4.24
CA GLY A 74 -6.43 6.08 -4.88
C GLY A 74 -7.65 6.75 -5.48
N CYS A 75 -8.68 5.98 -5.87
CA CYS A 75 -9.95 6.54 -6.33
C CYS A 75 -10.86 7.01 -5.19
N ALA A 76 -10.58 6.62 -3.95
CA ALA A 76 -11.37 7.00 -2.77
C ALA A 76 -10.87 8.28 -2.06
N GLY A 77 -9.97 9.05 -2.68
CA GLY A 77 -9.53 10.34 -2.15
C GLY A 77 -10.63 11.41 -2.22
N PRO A 78 -10.81 12.27 -1.19
CA PRO A 78 -11.83 13.31 -1.20
C PRO A 78 -11.43 14.40 -2.21
N GLY A 79 -12.08 14.44 -3.38
CA GLY A 79 -11.97 15.59 -4.28
C GLY A 79 -11.85 15.32 -5.78
N ARG A 80 -12.62 14.39 -6.34
CA ARG A 80 -12.89 14.40 -7.80
C ARG A 80 -14.38 14.16 -8.08
N VAL A 81 -15.14 15.26 -8.04
CA VAL A 81 -16.37 15.49 -8.80
C VAL A 81 -16.20 16.77 -9.59
#